data_AF-A0AAD3W5U4-F1
#
_entry.id   AF-A0AAD3W5U4-F1
#
_cell.length_a   1.000
_cell.length_b   1.000
_cell.length_c   1.000
_cell.angle_alpha   90.00
_cell.angle_beta   90.00
_cell.angle_gamma   90.00
#
_symmetry.space_group_name_H-M   'P 1'
#
loop_
_entity.id
_entity.type
_entity.pdbx_description
1 polymer ?
#
loop_
_entity_poly.entity_id
_entity_poly.type
_entity_poly.pdbx_seq_one_letter_code
_entity_poly.pdbx_strand_id
1 'polypeptide(L)'
;MLSDLRSRATLIIDTSNLSTSELRKQLIEVFSKKVKVQKLLITIVTFGFKYGLPLDADLVFDVRFLPNPHYVADLKPLTGLDPKVSRYVLKSALAKGFFSRLTRLVDFLLPAYVDEGKFHLTIAIGCTGGRHRSVALAEALRAHLEANEHTVVVEHRDIERGNSGGLDH
;
A
#
# COMPACT_ATOMS: atom_id res chain seq x y z
N MET A 1 4.58 -36.95 36.76
CA MET A 1 5.41 -35.84 36.24
C MET A 1 4.64 -35.13 35.16
N LEU A 2 3.89 -34.09 35.53
CA LEU A 2 3.02 -33.34 34.63
C LEU A 2 2.94 -31.90 35.14
N SER A 3 4.04 -31.15 35.16
CA SER A 3 3.99 -29.82 35.78
C SER A 3 5.25 -28.95 35.61
N ASP A 4 5.88 -28.83 34.43
CA ASP A 4 6.93 -27.80 34.32
C ASP A 4 7.22 -27.19 32.94
N LEU A 5 6.22 -27.14 32.05
CA LEU A 5 6.31 -26.34 30.83
C LEU A 5 5.00 -25.62 30.51
N ARG A 6 4.35 -25.10 31.55
CA ARG A 6 3.10 -24.31 31.42
C ARG A 6 3.12 -22.96 32.17
N SER A 7 4.25 -22.56 32.77
CA SER A 7 4.33 -21.37 33.62
C SER A 7 4.89 -20.10 32.95
N ARG A 8 5.01 -20.07 31.61
CA ARG A 8 5.44 -18.87 30.85
C ARG A 8 4.53 -18.49 29.67
N ALA A 9 3.28 -18.96 29.65
CA ALA A 9 2.30 -18.50 28.67
C ALA A 9 1.27 -17.62 29.39
N THR A 10 1.42 -16.30 29.27
CA THR A 10 0.52 -15.32 29.92
C THR A 10 -0.86 -15.20 29.23
N LEU A 11 -1.12 -15.92 28.15
CA LEU A 11 -2.47 -15.96 27.57
C LEU A 11 -2.62 -17.21 26.69
N ILE A 12 -3.53 -18.11 27.06
CA ILE A 12 -4.01 -19.16 26.15
C ILE A 12 -5.15 -18.50 25.36
N ILE A 13 -4.85 -18.05 24.14
CA ILE A 13 -5.87 -17.54 23.20
C ILE A 13 -6.35 -18.74 22.39
N ASP A 14 -7.63 -19.09 22.55
CA ASP A 14 -8.30 -20.10 21.74
C ASP A 14 -8.56 -19.52 20.33
N THR A 15 -7.82 -20.01 19.34
CA THR A 15 -7.82 -19.49 17.96
C THR A 15 -8.78 -20.23 17.03
N SER A 16 -9.69 -21.05 17.57
CA SER A 16 -10.46 -21.99 16.76
C SER A 16 -11.50 -21.35 15.83
N ASN A 17 -11.86 -20.06 16.00
CA ASN A 17 -12.87 -19.37 15.18
C ASN A 17 -12.58 -17.88 14.86
N LEU A 18 -11.33 -17.42 14.87
CA LEU A 18 -11.00 -16.01 14.59
C LEU A 18 -10.48 -15.82 13.16
N SER A 19 -10.96 -14.79 12.47
CA SER A 19 -10.34 -14.34 11.21
C SER A 19 -8.94 -13.76 11.49
N THR A 20 -8.07 -13.75 10.47
CA THR A 20 -6.69 -13.23 10.59
C THR A 20 -6.64 -11.75 10.99
N SER A 21 -7.70 -10.99 10.70
CA SER A 21 -7.87 -9.60 11.11
C SER A 21 -8.19 -9.45 12.61
N GLU A 22 -9.03 -10.33 13.15
CA GLU A 22 -9.46 -10.29 14.56
C GLU A 22 -8.34 -10.75 15.50
N LEU A 23 -7.57 -11.76 15.12
CA LEU A 23 -6.40 -12.22 15.87
C LEU A 23 -5.33 -11.12 15.97
N ARG A 24 -5.14 -10.35 14.89
CA ARG A 24 -4.19 -9.21 14.87
C ARG A 24 -4.69 -8.05 15.74
N LYS A 25 -5.98 -7.74 15.72
CA LYS A 25 -6.57 -6.71 16.60
C LYS A 25 -6.34 -7.04 18.08
N GLN A 26 -6.58 -8.28 18.50
CA GLN A 26 -6.39 -8.70 19.90
C GLN A 26 -4.92 -8.65 20.33
N LEU A 27 -3.99 -9.07 19.47
CA LEU A 27 -2.56 -8.95 19.76
C LEU A 27 -2.16 -7.49 19.98
N ILE A 28 -2.62 -6.58 19.12
CA ILE A 28 -2.26 -5.17 19.18
C ILE A 28 -2.87 -4.48 20.40
N GLU A 29 -4.09 -4.83 20.81
CA GLU A 29 -4.73 -4.28 22.02
C GLU A 29 -3.93 -4.57 23.30
N VAL A 30 -3.35 -5.78 23.40
CA VAL A 30 -2.49 -6.18 24.52
C VAL A 30 -1.18 -5.38 24.55
N PHE A 31 -0.60 -5.04 23.38
CA PHE A 31 0.64 -4.27 23.29
C PHE A 31 0.43 -2.74 23.39
N SER A 32 -0.76 -2.24 23.03
CA SER A 32 -1.08 -0.80 22.99
C SER A 32 -1.16 -0.15 24.38
N LYS A 33 -1.41 -0.93 25.45
CA LYS A 33 -1.42 -0.41 26.83
C LYS A 33 -0.06 0.13 27.33
N LYS A 34 1.04 -0.09 26.61
CA LYS A 34 2.39 0.32 27.03
C LYS A 34 3.01 1.48 26.24
N VAL A 35 2.41 1.95 25.13
CA VAL A 35 3.03 2.99 24.28
C VAL A 35 2.02 4.08 23.91
N LYS A 36 2.14 5.24 24.55
CA LYS A 36 1.39 6.47 24.22
C LYS A 36 1.88 7.12 22.92
N VAL A 37 1.74 6.46 21.77
CA VAL A 37 1.55 7.07 20.44
C VAL A 37 0.96 5.96 19.56
N GLN A 38 -0.34 6.03 19.25
CA GLN A 38 -0.91 5.12 18.26
C GLN A 38 -0.39 5.56 16.88
N LYS A 39 0.67 4.93 16.38
CA LYS A 39 1.20 5.23 15.03
C LYS A 39 0.27 4.63 13.99
N LEU A 40 -0.28 5.47 13.10
CA LEU A 40 -1.04 5.04 11.94
C LEU A 40 -0.14 4.23 10.99
N LEU A 41 -0.51 2.98 10.73
CA LEU A 41 0.11 2.16 9.69
C LEU A 41 -0.51 2.51 8.34
N ILE A 42 0.30 2.93 7.37
CA ILE A 42 -0.16 3.26 6.02
C ILE A 42 0.19 2.11 5.07
N THR A 43 -0.80 1.56 4.39
CA THR A 43 -0.59 0.60 3.29
C THR A 43 -0.85 1.31 1.97
N ILE A 44 0.10 1.29 1.05
CA ILE A 44 -0.11 1.72 -0.34
C ILE A 44 -0.28 0.47 -1.20
N VAL A 45 -1.44 0.32 -1.83
CA VAL A 45 -1.72 -0.81 -2.74
C VAL A 45 -1.74 -0.30 -4.17
N THR A 46 -0.98 -0.92 -5.06
CA THR A 46 -1.05 -0.62 -6.49
C THR A 46 -1.84 -1.67 -7.23
N PHE A 47 -2.68 -1.22 -8.17
CA PHE A 47 -3.59 -2.12 -8.86
C PHE A 47 -3.90 -1.70 -10.29
N GLY A 48 -4.42 -2.66 -11.07
CA GLY A 48 -4.97 -2.45 -12.40
C GLY A 48 -6.49 -2.35 -12.35
N PHE A 49 -7.07 -1.25 -12.85
CA PHE A 49 -8.53 -1.10 -12.97
C PHE A 49 -9.19 -2.26 -13.75
N LYS A 50 -8.48 -2.87 -14.70
CA LYS A 50 -8.97 -4.03 -15.44
C LYS A 50 -9.13 -5.29 -14.58
N TYR A 51 -8.59 -5.30 -13.35
CA TYR A 51 -8.67 -6.39 -12.39
C TYR A 51 -9.55 -6.04 -11.16
N GLY A 52 -10.27 -4.91 -11.19
CA GLY A 52 -11.15 -4.45 -10.10
C GLY A 52 -10.44 -3.65 -9.00
N LEU A 53 -11.21 -2.98 -8.15
CA LEU A 53 -10.68 -2.22 -7.01
C LEU A 53 -10.23 -3.14 -5.88
N PRO A 54 -9.23 -2.77 -5.05
CA PRO A 54 -9.00 -3.42 -3.77
C PRO A 54 -10.23 -3.19 -2.85
N LEU A 55 -10.74 -4.26 -2.23
CA LEU A 55 -11.97 -4.21 -1.43
C LEU A 55 -11.78 -3.46 -0.10
N ASP A 56 -10.55 -3.36 0.36
CA ASP A 56 -10.12 -2.79 1.63
C ASP A 56 -9.50 -1.40 1.49
N ALA A 57 -9.66 -0.75 0.33
CA ALA A 57 -9.15 0.60 0.09
C ALA A 57 -9.99 1.67 0.80
N ASP A 58 -9.33 2.51 1.61
CA ASP A 58 -9.94 3.71 2.20
C ASP A 58 -9.91 4.89 1.23
N LEU A 59 -8.80 5.04 0.51
CA LEU A 59 -8.61 6.06 -0.51
C LEU A 59 -8.24 5.40 -1.84
N VAL A 60 -8.81 5.88 -2.93
CA VAL A 60 -8.50 5.38 -4.28
C VAL A 60 -8.14 6.54 -5.20
N PHE A 61 -6.96 6.46 -5.81
CA PHE A 61 -6.46 7.45 -6.76
C PHE A 61 -6.27 6.83 -8.15
N ASP A 62 -7.00 7.34 -9.14
CA ASP A 62 -6.82 6.98 -10.55
C ASP A 62 -5.67 7.77 -11.16
N VAL A 63 -4.68 7.09 -11.74
CA VAL A 63 -3.51 7.70 -12.39
C VAL A 63 -3.42 7.37 -13.89
N ARG A 64 -4.52 6.93 -14.50
CA ARG A 64 -4.59 6.60 -15.95
C ARG A 64 -4.33 7.80 -16.86
N PHE A 65 -4.42 9.03 -16.35
CA PHE A 65 -4.11 10.24 -17.09
C PHE A 65 -2.60 10.55 -17.17
N LEU A 66 -1.75 9.87 -16.39
CA LEU A 66 -0.30 10.08 -16.44
C LEU A 66 0.31 9.50 -17.74
N PRO A 67 1.49 10.02 -18.18
CA PRO A 67 2.18 9.55 -19.38
C PRO A 67 2.30 8.03 -19.39
N ASN A 68 1.86 7.40 -20.49
CA ASN A 68 1.75 5.95 -20.58
C ASN A 68 3.05 5.33 -21.11
N PRO A 69 3.82 4.55 -20.32
CA PRO A 69 5.07 3.92 -20.78
C PRO A 69 4.83 2.76 -21.76
N HIS A 70 3.60 2.26 -21.87
CA HIS A 70 3.25 1.11 -22.72
C HIS A 70 3.56 1.34 -24.21
N TYR A 71 3.58 2.60 -24.68
CA TYR A 71 3.87 2.94 -26.07
C TYR A 71 5.37 3.14 -26.35
N VAL A 72 6.23 3.00 -25.34
CA VAL A 72 7.68 3.07 -25.49
C VAL A 72 8.24 1.66 -25.41
N ALA A 73 8.76 1.15 -26.53
CA ALA A 73 9.19 -0.24 -26.67
C ALA A 73 10.11 -0.70 -25.52
N ASP A 74 11.11 0.12 -25.16
CA ASP A 74 12.08 -0.19 -24.12
C ASP A 74 11.50 -0.13 -22.69
N LEU A 75 10.37 0.56 -22.48
CA LEU A 75 9.72 0.70 -21.17
C LEU A 75 8.58 -0.29 -20.97
N LYS A 76 7.97 -0.77 -22.06
CA LYS A 76 6.86 -1.73 -22.04
C LYS A 76 7.16 -2.99 -21.20
N PRO A 77 8.32 -3.67 -21.33
CA PRO A 77 8.60 -4.89 -20.57
C PRO A 77 8.97 -4.61 -19.11
N LEU A 78 9.30 -3.37 -18.75
CA LEU A 78 9.73 -3.00 -17.40
C LEU A 78 8.50 -2.81 -16.48
N THR A 79 8.75 -2.52 -15.20
CA THR A 79 7.73 -2.17 -14.21
C THR A 79 7.98 -0.76 -13.68
N GLY A 80 7.04 -0.19 -12.93
CA GLY A 80 7.24 1.11 -12.29
C GLY A 80 8.36 1.15 -11.24
N LEU A 81 8.88 -0.01 -10.83
CA LEU A 81 10.08 -0.13 -9.99
C LEU A 81 11.36 0.21 -10.77
N ASP A 82 11.35 0.06 -12.09
CA ASP A 82 12.51 0.38 -12.91
C ASP A 82 12.71 1.92 -12.98
N PRO A 83 13.93 2.43 -12.70
CA PRO A 83 14.22 3.86 -12.73
C PRO A 83 13.89 4.54 -14.08
N LYS A 84 13.98 3.83 -15.21
CA LYS A 84 13.63 4.37 -16.53
C LYS A 84 12.13 4.63 -16.63
N VAL A 85 11.30 3.70 -16.15
CA VAL A 85 9.84 3.84 -16.13
C VAL A 85 9.43 4.93 -15.15
N SER A 86 9.95 4.88 -13.92
CA SER A 86 9.67 5.87 -12.88
C SER A 86 9.98 7.29 -13.37
N ARG A 87 11.19 7.49 -13.92
CA ARG A 87 11.59 8.79 -14.50
C ARG A 87 10.69 9.20 -15.65
N TYR A 88 10.32 8.28 -16.54
CA TYR A 88 9.43 8.59 -17.66
C TYR A 88 8.05 9.09 -17.18
N VAL A 89 7.45 8.42 -16.19
CA VAL A 89 6.14 8.78 -15.64
C VAL A 89 6.22 10.11 -14.88
N LEU A 90 7.17 10.23 -13.95
CA LEU A 90 7.23 11.32 -12.97
C LEU A 90 7.88 12.61 -13.49
N LYS A 91 8.63 12.59 -14.59
CA LYS A 91 9.28 13.81 -15.12
C LYS A 91 8.31 14.84 -15.69
N SER A 92 7.12 14.42 -16.11
CA SER A 92 6.16 15.30 -16.77
C SER A 92 5.63 16.39 -15.83
N ALA A 93 5.34 17.58 -16.38
CA ALA A 93 4.78 18.69 -15.60
C ALA A 93 3.44 18.28 -14.94
N LEU A 94 2.62 17.50 -15.66
CA LEU A 94 1.37 16.97 -15.14
C LEU A 94 1.57 16.04 -13.94
N ALA A 95 2.54 15.10 -14.03
CA ALA A 95 2.84 14.19 -12.91
C ALA A 95 3.35 14.95 -11.68
N LYS A 96 4.26 15.92 -11.87
CA LYS A 96 4.76 16.76 -10.78
C LYS A 96 3.65 17.57 -10.11
N GLY A 97 2.80 18.20 -10.92
CA GLY A 97 1.66 18.98 -10.42
C GLY A 97 0.64 18.13 -9.68
N PHE A 98 0.35 16.93 -10.19
CA PHE A 98 -0.52 15.98 -9.50
C PHE A 98 0.10 15.49 -8.20
N PHE A 99 1.35 15.04 -8.23
CA PHE A 99 2.04 14.49 -7.05
C PHE A 99 2.12 15.51 -5.92
N SER A 100 2.42 16.77 -6.22
CA SER A 100 2.43 17.85 -5.22
C SER A 100 1.06 18.09 -4.56
N ARG A 101 -0.04 17.93 -5.30
CA ARG A 101 -1.39 18.06 -4.74
C ARG A 101 -1.80 16.82 -3.96
N LEU A 102 -1.42 15.64 -4.45
CA LEU A 102 -1.66 14.36 -3.80
C LEU A 102 -0.99 14.31 -2.43
N THR A 103 0.30 14.64 -2.34
CA THR A 103 1.03 14.61 -1.06
C THR A 103 0.43 15.60 -0.08
N ARG A 104 0.16 16.84 -0.50
CA ARG A 104 -0.52 17.84 0.35
C ARG A 104 -1.88 17.37 0.87
N LEU A 105 -2.66 16.66 0.04
CA LEU A 105 -3.94 16.10 0.47
C LEU A 105 -3.72 14.97 1.49
N VAL A 106 -2.81 14.04 1.21
CA VAL A 106 -2.51 12.92 2.11
C VAL A 106 -2.00 13.45 3.45
N ASP A 107 -1.02 14.36 3.44
CA ASP A 107 -0.45 14.98 4.65
C ASP A 107 -1.53 15.68 5.50
N PHE A 108 -2.52 16.30 4.85
CA PHE A 108 -3.67 16.90 5.53
C PHE A 108 -4.61 15.85 6.15
N LEU A 109 -4.84 14.73 5.46
CA LEU A 109 -5.78 13.69 5.89
C LEU A 109 -5.21 12.77 6.99
N LEU A 110 -3.90 12.52 7.01
CA LEU A 110 -3.29 11.62 7.98
C LEU A 110 -3.58 11.97 9.44
N PRO A 111 -3.39 13.21 9.93
CA PRO A 111 -3.75 13.56 11.31
C PRO A 111 -5.25 13.44 11.56
N ALA A 112 -6.10 13.81 10.59
CA ALA A 112 -7.55 13.66 10.72
C ALA A 112 -7.98 12.19 10.88
N TYR A 113 -7.32 11.25 10.19
CA TYR A 113 -7.57 9.82 10.38
C TYR A 113 -7.09 9.32 11.75
N VAL A 114 -5.96 9.82 12.25
CA VAL A 114 -5.49 9.50 13.60
C VAL A 114 -6.49 9.97 14.65
N ASP A 115 -6.99 11.20 14.51
CA ASP A 115 -7.97 11.79 15.43
C ASP A 115 -9.31 11.03 15.43
N GLU A 116 -9.72 10.49 14.28
CA GLU A 116 -10.88 9.59 14.15
C GLU A 116 -10.62 8.19 14.74
N GLY A 117 -9.41 7.92 15.24
CA GLY A 117 -9.05 6.65 15.88
C GLY A 117 -8.66 5.55 14.89
N LYS A 118 -8.37 5.87 13.62
CA LYS A 118 -7.81 4.89 12.69
C LYS A 118 -6.36 4.58 13.07
N PHE A 119 -6.08 3.28 13.13
CA PHE A 119 -4.72 2.74 13.29
C PHE A 119 -4.16 2.16 11.99
N HIS A 120 -4.99 2.04 10.95
CA HIS A 120 -4.63 1.57 9.62
C HIS A 120 -5.29 2.43 8.54
N LEU A 121 -4.53 2.79 7.50
CA LEU A 121 -5.04 3.49 6.32
C LEU A 121 -4.55 2.80 5.04
N THR A 122 -5.48 2.38 4.19
CA THR A 122 -5.15 1.78 2.88
C THR A 122 -5.36 2.79 1.75
N ILE A 123 -4.27 3.18 1.09
CA ILE A 123 -4.24 4.06 -0.08
C ILE A 123 -4.04 3.23 -1.34
N ALA A 124 -5.07 3.10 -2.17
CA ALA A 124 -5.00 2.39 -3.44
C ALA A 124 -4.67 3.35 -4.59
N ILE A 125 -3.66 3.01 -5.40
CA ILE A 125 -3.27 3.76 -6.59
C ILE A 125 -3.45 2.89 -7.83
N GLY A 126 -4.34 3.31 -8.73
CA GLY A 126 -4.80 2.53 -9.87
C GLY A 126 -4.32 3.06 -11.21
N CYS A 127 -3.78 2.19 -12.06
CA CYS A 127 -3.65 2.46 -13.49
C CYS A 127 -4.38 1.37 -14.29
N THR A 128 -4.29 1.34 -15.63
CA THR A 128 -5.04 0.32 -16.41
C THR A 128 -4.65 -1.11 -16.04
N GLY A 129 -3.34 -1.40 -16.00
CA GLY A 129 -2.83 -2.77 -15.82
C GLY A 129 -2.04 -3.01 -14.54
N GLY A 130 -1.92 -2.01 -13.65
CA GLY A 130 -1.25 -2.16 -12.35
C GLY A 130 0.28 -2.31 -12.36
N ARG A 131 0.94 -2.15 -13.53
CA ARG A 131 2.37 -2.45 -13.70
C ARG A 131 3.32 -1.24 -13.69
N HIS A 132 2.89 -0.11 -14.27
CA HIS A 132 3.80 1.01 -14.55
C HIS A 132 3.48 2.26 -13.73
N ARG A 133 2.41 2.99 -14.11
CA ARG A 133 2.10 4.33 -13.58
C ARG A 133 1.72 4.29 -12.10
N SER A 134 0.90 3.32 -11.71
CA SER A 134 0.50 3.12 -10.31
C SER A 134 1.70 2.78 -9.43
N VAL A 135 2.53 1.85 -9.88
CA VAL A 135 3.77 1.42 -9.19
C VAL A 135 4.74 2.58 -9.02
N ALA A 136 5.04 3.32 -10.10
CA ALA A 136 5.96 4.46 -10.05
C ALA A 136 5.49 5.55 -9.08
N LEU A 137 4.19 5.87 -9.07
CA LEU A 137 3.65 6.89 -8.18
C LEU A 137 3.58 6.41 -6.73
N ALA A 138 3.27 5.14 -6.49
CA ALA A 138 3.24 4.56 -5.15
C ALA A 138 4.62 4.57 -4.47
N GLU A 139 5.68 4.22 -5.20
CA GLU A 139 7.04 4.31 -4.68
C GLU A 139 7.46 5.74 -4.36
N ALA A 140 7.03 6.71 -5.19
CA ALA A 140 7.25 8.12 -4.90
C ALA A 140 6.50 8.57 -3.64
N LEU A 141 5.24 8.13 -3.48
CA LEU A 141 4.44 8.43 -2.30
C LEU A 141 5.01 7.77 -1.03
N ARG A 142 5.47 6.52 -1.14
CA ARG A 142 6.18 5.82 -0.05
C ARG A 142 7.37 6.63 0.43
N ALA A 143 8.24 7.05 -0.49
CA ALA A 143 9.42 7.85 -0.16
C ALA A 143 9.06 9.19 0.52
N HIS A 144 8.01 9.88 0.04
CA HIS A 144 7.51 11.11 0.69
C HIS A 144 7.03 10.85 2.12
N LEU A 145 6.25 9.79 2.34
CA LEU A 145 5.68 9.48 3.65
C LEU A 145 6.75 8.99 4.65
N GLU A 146 7.69 8.17 4.21
CA GLU A 146 8.83 7.73 5.03
C GLU A 146 9.73 8.92 5.42
N ALA A 147 9.93 9.89 4.52
CA ALA A 147 10.66 11.12 4.83
C ALA A 147 9.94 12.00 5.88
N ASN A 148 8.64 11.81 6.07
CA ASN A 148 7.82 12.44 7.12
C ASN A 148 7.58 11.50 8.31
N GLU A 149 8.45 10.50 8.52
CA GLU A 149 8.47 9.59 9.67
C GLU A 149 7.23 8.69 9.82
N HIS A 150 6.44 8.51 8.76
CA HIS A 150 5.33 7.56 8.75
C HIS A 150 5.82 6.12 8.54
N THR A 151 5.09 5.16 9.13
CA THR A 151 5.31 3.73 8.87
C THR A 151 4.48 3.31 7.67
N VAL A 152 5.15 2.95 6.58
CA VAL A 152 4.52 2.65 5.29
C VAL A 152 4.85 1.24 4.83
N VAL A 153 3.85 0.53 4.32
CA VAL A 153 3.98 -0.75 3.62
C VAL A 153 3.45 -0.57 2.20
N VAL A 154 4.10 -1.18 1.21
CA VAL A 154 3.66 -1.13 -0.18
C VAL A 154 3.39 -2.53 -0.70
N GLU A 155 2.25 -2.71 -1.36
CA GLU A 155 1.86 -3.94 -2.04
C GLU A 155 1.59 -3.68 -3.51
N HIS A 156 2.24 -4.46 -4.38
CA HIS A 156 2.02 -4.38 -5.82
C HIS A 156 1.15 -5.54 -6.33
N ARG A 157 -0.16 -5.46 -6.05
CA ARG A 157 -1.14 -6.53 -6.28
C ARG A 157 -1.12 -7.14 -7.69
N ASP A 158 -0.97 -6.29 -8.71
CA ASP A 158 -1.14 -6.69 -10.12
C ASP A 158 0.15 -6.58 -10.96
N ILE A 159 1.31 -6.33 -10.34
CA ILE A 159 2.56 -6.01 -11.06
C ILE A 159 3.03 -7.12 -12.01
N GLU A 160 2.85 -8.38 -11.59
CA GLU A 160 3.23 -9.57 -12.37
C GLU A 160 2.16 -9.98 -13.39
N ARG A 161 0.91 -9.52 -13.26
CA ARG A 161 -0.20 -9.94 -14.15
C ARG A 161 -0.07 -9.44 -15.59
N GLY A 162 0.87 -8.52 -15.84
CA GLY A 162 1.19 -8.07 -17.19
C GLY A 162 2.12 -9.00 -17.97
N ASN A 163 2.75 -10.00 -17.33
CA ASN A 163 3.61 -10.99 -17.98
C ASN A 163 2.83 -12.20 -18.51
N SER A 164 1.56 -12.35 -18.17
CA SER A 164 0.69 -13.46 -18.61
C SER A 164 0.27 -13.38 -20.09
N GLY A 165 1.12 -12.82 -20.95
CA GLY A 165 0.94 -12.86 -22.40
C GLY A 165 1.49 -14.17 -22.96
N GLY A 166 0.75 -15.26 -22.75
CA GLY A 166 1.06 -16.56 -23.35
C GLY A 166 0.93 -17.69 -22.34
N LEU A 167 -0.28 -18.24 -22.21
CA LEU A 167 -0.62 -19.65 -21.99
C LEU A 167 -2.13 -19.71 -21.75
N ASP A 168 -2.89 -19.41 -22.81
CA ASP A 168 -4.27 -19.87 -22.95
C ASP A 168 -4.27 -20.79 -24.20
N HIS A 169 -4.24 -22.10 -23.95
CA HIS A 169 -4.64 -23.16 -24.87
C HIS A 169 -5.84 -23.87 -24.27
#